data_AF-A0A954WLA1-F1
#
_entry.id   AF-A0A954WLA1-F1
#
_cell.length_a   1.000
_cell.length_b   1.000
_cell.length_c   1.000
_cell.angle_alpha   90.00
_cell.angle_beta   90.00
_cell.angle_gamma   90.00
#
_symmetry.space_group_name_H-M   'P 1'
#
loop_
_entity.id
_entity.type
_entity.pdbx_description
1 polymer ?
#
loop_
_entity_poly.entity_id
_entity_poly.type
_entity_poly.pdbx_seq_one_letter_code
_entity_poly.pdbx_strand_id
1 'polypeptide(L)'
;MDPILTLIGPNGQVLAQNDNYFGGDSWLHAELPIDGQYVLEVRDARYAGDTRYAYCEEFSSAPFAHSLFPLAVQQSSPTTHELIGVGLGETRAVATPLQCDQVGWRQVRVETQRGLTNPVPLLVSPHPQMIEQEPNNSAAEANPISLPQGVNGRLQESDDADGFRFTATKGQAYRFEVEAARQGLALDSVLELYDAEGKQLAEADDIANPRAKDSELVWTAPADGEFVIAVRDLHGRGGERFVYHLRAELAEPDFVLTGEYYYSMIAPGGHMMWFAKVDRRNGFDGPVDVEVQGLPAGVTATPVTIPAGMNHCAIILTAAADAQINASLVRTIGRARIKGSDGAEREIVRQGHITCEQQSSGGGQARWPINTQVVGVTRPLDLKRVMATPTDVTLRPGESAEITVRIERNPEFKDAVSLAMSFDYFATKFGEQLPPGITMGSKSTVRLTGDV
;
A
#
# COMPACT_ATOMS: atom_id res chain seq x y z
N MET A 1 14.29 -0.58 18.31
CA MET A 1 14.35 -1.81 19.12
C MET A 1 13.78 -2.93 18.28
N ASP A 2 14.40 -4.11 18.35
CA ASP A 2 13.92 -5.37 17.77
C ASP A 2 13.44 -6.24 18.95
N PRO A 3 12.18 -6.13 19.40
CA PRO A 3 11.74 -6.68 20.67
C PRO A 3 11.64 -8.21 20.65
N ILE A 4 12.04 -8.84 21.75
CA ILE A 4 11.70 -10.22 22.09
C ILE A 4 10.94 -10.20 23.41
N LEU A 5 9.78 -10.86 23.43
CA LEU A 5 8.99 -11.07 24.64
C LEU A 5 9.28 -12.45 25.24
N THR A 6 9.53 -12.50 26.54
CA THR A 6 9.67 -13.75 27.30
C THR A 6 8.75 -13.72 28.52
N LEU A 7 7.79 -14.65 28.59
CA LEU A 7 6.92 -14.83 29.75
C LEU A 7 7.54 -15.84 30.71
N ILE A 8 7.84 -15.41 31.93
CA ILE A 8 8.47 -16.19 32.98
C ILE A 8 7.47 -16.43 34.12
N GLY A 9 7.29 -17.70 34.49
CA GLY A 9 6.35 -18.12 35.52
C GLY A 9 6.89 -17.99 36.96
N PRO A 10 6.04 -18.27 37.96
CA PRO A 10 6.36 -18.04 39.38
C PRO A 10 7.58 -18.80 39.92
N ASN A 11 7.97 -19.92 39.29
CA ASN A 11 9.13 -20.71 39.68
C ASN A 11 10.37 -20.42 38.81
N GLY A 12 10.34 -19.32 38.04
CA GLY A 12 11.43 -18.91 37.15
C GLY A 12 11.48 -19.65 35.81
N GLN A 13 10.49 -20.49 35.49
CA GLN A 13 10.42 -21.20 34.22
C GLN A 13 9.97 -20.26 33.09
N VAL A 14 10.60 -20.37 31.92
CA VAL A 14 10.10 -19.71 30.69
C VAL A 14 8.87 -20.49 30.19
N LEU A 15 7.73 -19.81 30.08
CA LEU A 15 6.47 -20.40 29.64
C LEU A 15 6.21 -20.15 28.16
N ALA A 16 6.60 -18.97 27.67
CA ALA A 16 6.49 -18.63 26.27
C ALA A 16 7.55 -17.59 25.91
N GLN A 17 8.02 -17.63 24.68
CA GLN A 17 8.93 -16.64 24.12
C GLN A 17 8.58 -16.44 22.66
N ASN A 18 8.59 -15.19 22.21
CA ASN A 18 8.39 -14.87 20.81
C ASN A 18 9.31 -13.73 20.40
N ASP A 19 9.92 -13.95 19.25
CA ASP A 19 10.73 -13.02 18.48
C ASP A 19 10.00 -12.88 17.14
N ASN A 20 9.49 -11.67 16.85
CA ASN A 20 8.71 -11.33 15.67
C ASN A 20 7.38 -12.12 15.49
N TYR A 21 6.28 -11.39 15.37
CA TYR A 21 4.96 -11.95 15.08
C TYR A 21 4.15 -11.09 14.11
N PHE A 22 4.09 -9.79 14.38
CA PHE A 22 3.48 -8.77 13.51
C PHE A 22 4.58 -7.91 12.90
N GLY A 23 5.19 -8.40 11.81
CA GLY A 23 6.42 -7.81 11.30
C GLY A 23 7.53 -7.93 12.36
N GLY A 24 8.05 -6.79 12.81
CA GLY A 24 9.08 -6.72 13.86
C GLY A 24 8.55 -6.84 15.29
N ASP A 25 7.23 -6.77 15.50
CA ASP A 25 6.66 -6.74 16.84
C ASP A 25 6.38 -8.15 17.34
N SER A 26 6.84 -8.44 18.55
CA SER A 26 6.56 -9.70 19.24
C SER A 26 5.16 -9.75 19.85
N TRP A 27 4.58 -10.94 19.85
CA TRP A 27 3.28 -11.22 20.45
C TRP A 27 3.25 -12.61 21.08
N LEU A 28 2.56 -12.74 22.22
CA LEU A 28 2.46 -13.98 22.97
C LEU A 28 1.02 -14.26 23.40
N HIS A 29 0.66 -15.54 23.37
CA HIS A 29 -0.50 -16.08 24.05
C HIS A 29 -0.05 -17.26 24.92
N ALA A 30 -0.51 -17.30 26.17
CA ALA A 30 -0.21 -18.41 27.07
C ALA A 30 -1.38 -18.65 28.03
N GLU A 31 -1.69 -19.92 28.27
CA GLU A 31 -2.49 -20.33 29.41
C GLU A 31 -1.59 -20.34 30.65
N LEU A 32 -1.97 -19.59 31.69
CA LEU A 32 -1.18 -19.48 32.91
C LEU A 32 -1.45 -20.73 33.79
N PRO A 33 -0.43 -21.56 34.06
CA PRO A 33 -0.65 -22.89 34.64
C PRO A 33 -1.06 -22.88 36.13
N ILE A 34 -0.73 -21.81 36.86
CA ILE A 34 -1.00 -21.68 38.30
C ILE A 34 -1.23 -20.21 38.66
N ASP A 35 -1.89 -19.95 39.77
CA ASP A 35 -1.95 -18.61 40.34
C ASP A 35 -0.57 -18.19 40.86
N GLY A 36 -0.16 -16.95 40.59
CA GLY A 36 1.12 -16.44 41.10
C GLY A 36 1.59 -15.17 40.42
N GLN A 37 2.84 -14.78 40.72
CA GLN A 37 3.53 -13.67 40.07
C GLN A 37 4.25 -14.15 38.81
N TYR A 38 4.03 -13.43 37.72
CA TYR A 38 4.66 -13.67 36.43
C TYR A 38 5.49 -12.46 36.05
N VAL A 39 6.56 -12.68 35.29
CA VAL A 39 7.41 -11.62 34.76
C VAL A 39 7.32 -11.67 33.24
N LEU A 40 6.91 -10.57 32.61
CA LEU A 40 7.13 -10.36 31.18
C LEU A 40 8.46 -9.62 31.03
N GLU A 41 9.43 -10.26 30.39
CA GLU A 41 10.68 -9.63 30.00
C GLU A 41 10.57 -9.12 28.56
N VAL A 42 10.96 -7.86 28.36
CA VAL A 42 11.18 -7.26 27.03
C VAL A 42 12.66 -7.00 26.87
N ARG A 43 13.24 -7.52 25.79
CA ARG A 43 14.64 -7.25 25.42
C ARG A 43 14.79 -6.98 23.94
N ASP A 44 15.77 -6.16 23.57
CA ASP A 44 16.22 -6.11 22.17
C ASP A 44 16.90 -7.43 21.80
N ALA A 45 16.65 -7.94 20.60
CA ALA A 45 17.19 -9.21 20.10
C ALA A 45 18.72 -9.28 20.19
N ARG A 46 19.40 -8.12 20.07
CA ARG A 46 20.86 -7.98 20.13
C ARG A 46 21.36 -7.46 21.49
N TYR A 47 20.47 -7.34 22.48
CA TYR A 47 20.76 -6.70 23.77
C TYR A 47 21.24 -5.25 23.63
N ALA A 48 20.90 -4.58 22.52
CA ALA A 48 21.23 -3.19 22.32
C ALA A 48 20.28 -2.29 23.14
N GLY A 49 20.84 -1.31 23.85
CA GLY A 49 20.08 -0.29 24.57
C GLY A 49 20.28 1.09 23.95
N ASP A 50 19.19 1.84 23.74
CA ASP A 50 19.21 3.22 23.26
C ASP A 50 18.06 4.01 23.91
N THR A 51 18.30 5.26 24.33
CA THR A 51 17.27 6.09 24.99
C THR A 51 16.09 6.44 24.09
N ARG A 52 16.22 6.23 22.77
CA ARG A 52 15.15 6.41 21.78
C ARG A 52 14.28 5.18 21.61
N TYR A 53 14.63 4.05 22.22
CA TYR A 53 13.80 2.83 22.18
C TYR A 53 12.60 3.00 23.12
N ALA A 54 11.55 3.63 22.59
CA ALA A 54 10.24 3.69 23.23
C ALA A 54 9.39 2.48 22.80
N TYR A 55 8.67 1.89 23.75
CA TYR A 55 7.75 0.78 23.50
C TYR A 55 6.47 0.95 24.34
N CYS A 56 5.43 0.20 23.96
CA CYS A 56 4.18 0.09 24.68
C CYS A 56 3.82 -1.39 24.78
N GLU A 57 3.44 -1.85 25.96
CA GLU A 57 2.99 -3.23 26.19
C GLU A 57 1.48 -3.23 26.41
N GLU A 58 0.78 -4.16 25.76
CA GLU A 58 -0.64 -4.40 25.99
C GLU A 58 -0.83 -5.79 26.59
N PHE A 59 -1.52 -5.85 27.73
CA PHE A 59 -1.90 -7.08 28.41
C PHE A 59 -3.41 -7.21 28.36
N SER A 60 -3.89 -8.33 27.83
CA SER A 60 -5.32 -8.54 27.68
C SER A 60 -5.69 -10.01 27.85
N SER A 61 -6.84 -10.25 28.46
CA SER A 61 -7.53 -11.55 28.45
C SER A 61 -8.65 -11.59 27.41
N ALA A 62 -8.80 -10.53 26.60
CA ALA A 62 -9.78 -10.47 25.52
C ALA A 62 -9.47 -11.54 24.45
N PRO A 63 -10.50 -12.04 23.75
CA PRO A 63 -10.30 -12.90 22.60
C PRO A 63 -9.50 -12.18 21.52
N PHE A 64 -8.58 -12.90 20.88
CA PHE A 64 -7.75 -12.35 19.79
C PHE A 64 -7.95 -13.18 18.52
N ALA A 65 -8.45 -12.56 17.47
CA ALA A 65 -8.62 -13.16 16.16
C ALA A 65 -7.40 -12.82 15.27
N HIS A 66 -6.77 -13.84 14.70
CA HIS A 66 -5.75 -13.68 13.67
C HIS A 66 -6.39 -13.38 12.31
N SER A 67 -7.48 -14.08 11.97
CA SER A 67 -8.14 -13.95 10.67
C SER A 67 -9.55 -14.57 10.66
N LEU A 68 -10.23 -14.39 9.52
CA LEU A 68 -11.44 -15.12 9.14
C LEU A 68 -11.12 -16.04 7.97
N PHE A 69 -11.77 -17.19 7.90
CA PHE A 69 -11.76 -18.05 6.72
C PHE A 69 -13.20 -18.45 6.34
N PRO A 70 -13.70 -18.16 5.14
CA PRO A 70 -13.05 -17.41 4.05
C PRO A 70 -12.70 -15.97 4.43
N LEU A 71 -11.64 -15.43 3.83
CA LEU A 71 -11.14 -14.05 4.01
C LEU A 71 -11.96 -13.02 3.20
N ALA A 72 -12.60 -13.47 2.12
CA ALA A 72 -13.37 -12.68 1.19
C ALA A 72 -14.77 -13.27 0.96
N VAL A 73 -15.75 -12.39 0.80
CA VAL A 73 -17.15 -12.75 0.50
C VAL A 73 -17.63 -12.04 -0.75
N GLN A 74 -18.54 -12.68 -1.48
CA GLN A 74 -19.22 -12.02 -2.58
C GLN A 74 -20.24 -11.01 -2.02
N GLN A 75 -20.31 -9.84 -2.63
CA GLN A 75 -21.28 -8.80 -2.31
C GLN A 75 -22.70 -9.36 -2.23
N SER A 76 -23.42 -8.99 -1.18
CA SER A 76 -24.81 -9.42 -0.94
C SER A 76 -25.03 -10.94 -0.76
N SER A 77 -23.96 -11.73 -0.60
CA SER A 77 -24.05 -13.15 -0.27
C SER A 77 -23.78 -13.37 1.23
N PRO A 78 -24.67 -14.02 1.98
CA PRO A 78 -24.38 -14.43 3.35
C PRO A 78 -23.33 -15.54 3.34
N THR A 79 -22.34 -15.45 4.24
CA THR A 79 -21.26 -16.43 4.38
C THR A 79 -21.04 -16.76 5.85
N THR A 80 -20.72 -18.01 6.15
CA THR A 80 -20.23 -18.39 7.48
C THR A 80 -18.71 -18.42 7.44
N HIS A 81 -18.09 -17.72 8.38
CA HIS A 81 -16.65 -17.66 8.55
C HIS A 81 -16.22 -18.51 9.74
N GLU A 82 -15.21 -19.35 9.56
CA GLU A 82 -14.33 -19.83 10.62
C GLU A 82 -13.57 -18.64 11.23
N LEU A 83 -13.54 -18.58 12.56
CA LEU A 83 -12.78 -17.59 13.31
C LEU A 83 -11.46 -18.22 13.78
N ILE A 84 -10.34 -17.74 13.25
CA ILE A 84 -9.00 -18.27 13.55
C ILE A 84 -8.36 -17.34 14.57
N GLY A 85 -7.93 -17.86 15.72
CA GLY A 85 -7.50 -17.03 16.84
C GLY A 85 -7.31 -17.78 18.15
N VAL A 86 -7.00 -17.02 19.20
CA VAL A 86 -6.80 -17.50 20.57
C VAL A 86 -7.81 -16.86 21.53
N GLY A 87 -8.10 -17.54 22.64
CA GLY A 87 -9.03 -17.01 23.65
C GLY A 87 -10.49 -16.91 23.20
N LEU A 88 -10.87 -17.53 22.08
CA LEU A 88 -12.20 -17.38 21.45
C LEU A 88 -13.37 -18.07 22.20
N GLY A 89 -13.10 -18.75 23.32
CA GLY A 89 -14.13 -19.53 24.02
C GLY A 89 -14.62 -20.70 23.17
N GLU A 90 -15.93 -20.92 23.11
CA GLU A 90 -16.57 -21.88 22.20
C GLU A 90 -16.89 -21.29 20.82
N THR A 91 -16.67 -19.99 20.62
CA THR A 91 -16.94 -19.33 19.34
C THR A 91 -15.89 -19.80 18.32
N ARG A 92 -16.36 -20.51 17.29
CA ARG A 92 -15.53 -21.03 16.18
C ARG A 92 -15.98 -20.56 14.82
N ALA A 93 -17.24 -20.14 14.71
CA ALA A 93 -17.79 -19.65 13.48
C ALA A 93 -18.69 -18.44 13.72
N VAL A 94 -18.72 -17.53 12.75
CA VAL A 94 -19.57 -16.34 12.72
C VAL A 94 -20.19 -16.21 11.34
N ALA A 95 -21.51 -16.06 11.28
CA ALA A 95 -22.18 -15.69 10.04
C ALA A 95 -21.99 -14.19 9.81
N THR A 96 -21.72 -13.77 8.58
CA THR A 96 -21.66 -12.34 8.23
C THR A 96 -23.03 -11.69 8.53
N PRO A 97 -23.15 -10.70 9.43
CA PRO A 97 -24.35 -9.89 9.52
C PRO A 97 -23.99 -8.48 9.05
N LEU A 98 -23.79 -8.28 7.75
CA LEU A 98 -23.45 -6.95 7.23
C LEU A 98 -24.17 -6.74 5.90
N GLN A 99 -24.98 -5.69 5.82
CA GLN A 99 -25.35 -5.10 4.54
C GLN A 99 -24.03 -4.67 3.85
N CYS A 100 -23.47 -5.59 3.08
CA CYS A 100 -22.20 -5.47 2.38
C CYS A 100 -22.38 -4.67 1.10
N ASP A 101 -22.97 -3.49 1.20
CA ASP A 101 -23.37 -2.70 0.03
C ASP A 101 -22.15 -2.05 -0.66
N GLN A 102 -21.02 -1.97 0.04
CA GLN A 102 -19.78 -1.42 -0.48
C GLN A 102 -18.70 -2.48 -0.63
N VAL A 103 -18.12 -2.57 -1.83
CA VAL A 103 -16.98 -3.43 -2.13
C VAL A 103 -15.70 -2.90 -1.47
N GLY A 104 -14.74 -3.80 -1.24
CA GLY A 104 -13.42 -3.48 -0.72
C GLY A 104 -13.15 -4.02 0.69
N TRP A 105 -11.92 -3.81 1.13
CA TRP A 105 -11.42 -4.22 2.44
C TRP A 105 -12.07 -3.42 3.57
N ARG A 106 -12.42 -4.12 4.65
CA ARG A 106 -12.92 -3.53 5.89
C ARG A 106 -12.39 -4.28 7.09
N GLN A 107 -12.40 -3.59 8.22
CA GLN A 107 -12.04 -4.15 9.51
C GLN A 107 -13.32 -4.54 10.26
N VAL A 108 -13.42 -5.80 10.66
CA VAL A 108 -14.58 -6.32 11.41
C VAL A 108 -14.14 -6.82 12.78
N ARG A 109 -15.01 -6.66 13.78
CA ARG A 109 -14.84 -7.24 15.11
C ARG A 109 -15.92 -8.28 15.32
N VAL A 110 -15.55 -9.40 15.95
CA VAL A 110 -16.48 -10.48 16.24
C VAL A 110 -16.81 -10.49 17.73
N GLU A 111 -18.09 -10.52 18.06
CA GLU A 111 -18.55 -10.73 19.43
C GLU A 111 -18.42 -12.22 19.77
N THR A 112 -17.74 -12.53 20.87
CA THR A 112 -17.59 -13.89 21.40
C THR A 112 -18.13 -13.95 22.82
N GLN A 113 -18.23 -15.14 23.39
CA GLN A 113 -18.57 -15.30 24.81
C GLN A 113 -17.57 -14.63 25.77
N ARG A 114 -16.34 -14.33 25.32
CA ARG A 114 -15.30 -13.66 26.11
C ARG A 114 -15.18 -12.15 25.78
N GLY A 115 -16.11 -11.60 24.99
CA GLY A 115 -16.13 -10.22 24.54
C GLY A 115 -15.75 -10.05 23.06
N LEU A 116 -15.50 -8.81 22.66
CA LEU A 116 -15.13 -8.42 21.30
C LEU A 116 -13.66 -8.78 20.99
N THR A 117 -13.42 -9.28 19.79
CA THR A 117 -12.06 -9.46 19.25
C THR A 117 -11.40 -8.13 18.89
N ASN A 118 -10.09 -8.16 18.67
CA ASN A 118 -9.41 -7.17 17.83
C ASN A 118 -10.06 -7.11 16.42
N PRO A 119 -9.91 -5.98 15.69
CA PRO A 119 -10.34 -5.91 14.31
C PRO A 119 -9.53 -6.89 13.44
N VAL A 120 -10.22 -7.58 12.53
CA VAL A 120 -9.63 -8.46 11.51
C VAL A 120 -10.11 -8.04 10.11
N PRO A 121 -9.27 -8.24 9.07
CA PRO A 121 -9.61 -7.88 7.70
C PRO A 121 -10.69 -8.80 7.12
N LEU A 122 -11.61 -8.21 6.34
CA LEU A 122 -12.61 -8.90 5.52
C LEU A 122 -12.71 -8.18 4.17
N LEU A 123 -12.61 -8.93 3.08
CA LEU A 123 -12.82 -8.41 1.72
C LEU A 123 -14.27 -8.62 1.28
N VAL A 124 -14.95 -7.55 0.86
CA VAL A 124 -16.22 -7.64 0.13
C VAL A 124 -15.93 -7.48 -1.36
N SER A 125 -16.10 -8.55 -2.13
CA SER A 125 -15.77 -8.60 -3.55
C SER A 125 -17.02 -8.46 -4.44
N PRO A 126 -16.97 -7.72 -5.56
CA PRO A 126 -18.02 -7.75 -6.56
C PRO A 126 -18.03 -9.05 -7.40
N HIS A 127 -16.95 -9.84 -7.35
CA HIS A 127 -16.79 -11.04 -8.17
C HIS A 127 -17.24 -12.30 -7.41
N PRO A 128 -17.65 -13.37 -8.14
CA PRO A 128 -17.88 -14.69 -7.56
C PRO A 128 -16.71 -15.13 -6.68
N GLN A 129 -17.01 -15.73 -5.53
CA GLN A 129 -16.02 -16.26 -4.59
C GLN A 129 -16.14 -17.78 -4.51
N MET A 130 -15.01 -18.47 -4.43
CA MET A 130 -14.97 -19.86 -4.01
C MET A 130 -14.04 -20.06 -2.82
N ILE A 131 -14.17 -21.22 -2.18
CA ILE A 131 -13.22 -21.75 -1.21
C ILE A 131 -12.52 -22.91 -1.92
N GLU A 132 -11.20 -23.00 -1.80
CA GLU A 132 -10.42 -24.12 -2.34
C GLU A 132 -10.93 -25.48 -1.84
N GLN A 133 -10.52 -26.55 -2.54
CA GLN A 133 -10.84 -27.92 -2.16
C GLN A 133 -9.60 -28.80 -2.27
N GLU A 134 -9.13 -29.31 -1.12
CA GLU A 134 -8.03 -30.26 -1.07
C GLU A 134 -8.45 -31.69 -1.47
N PRO A 135 -7.52 -32.48 -2.06
CA PRO A 135 -6.18 -32.08 -2.50
C PRO A 135 -6.25 -31.24 -3.79
N ASN A 136 -5.42 -30.20 -3.91
CA ASN A 136 -5.25 -29.41 -5.14
C ASN A 136 -3.77 -29.19 -5.52
N ASN A 137 -2.88 -29.95 -4.88
CA ASN A 137 -1.42 -29.79 -4.88
C ASN A 137 -0.71 -30.11 -6.22
N SER A 138 -1.45 -30.60 -7.20
CA SER A 138 -0.92 -30.98 -8.50
C SER A 138 -1.76 -30.40 -9.63
N ALA A 139 -1.16 -30.24 -10.80
CA ALA A 139 -1.90 -29.77 -11.98
C ALA A 139 -3.13 -30.64 -12.30
N ALA A 140 -3.11 -31.94 -12.00
CA ALA A 140 -4.26 -32.82 -12.21
C ALA A 140 -5.41 -32.50 -11.23
N GLU A 141 -5.08 -32.21 -9.98
CA GLU A 141 -6.02 -31.98 -8.88
C GLU A 141 -6.44 -30.52 -8.73
N ALA A 142 -5.77 -29.60 -9.44
CA ALA A 142 -6.03 -28.17 -9.40
C ALA A 142 -7.53 -27.82 -9.47
N ASN A 143 -7.99 -26.95 -8.58
CA ASN A 143 -9.38 -26.53 -8.53
C ASN A 143 -9.74 -25.72 -9.78
N PRO A 144 -10.86 -26.03 -10.48
CA PRO A 144 -11.26 -25.27 -11.65
C PRO A 144 -11.80 -23.89 -11.25
N ILE A 145 -11.33 -22.83 -11.93
CA ILE A 145 -11.80 -21.46 -11.73
C ILE A 145 -12.31 -20.85 -13.04
N SER A 146 -13.25 -19.90 -12.93
CA SER A 146 -13.86 -19.18 -14.06
C SER A 146 -13.72 -17.67 -13.86
N LEU A 147 -12.95 -17.00 -14.72
CA LEU A 147 -12.59 -15.60 -14.52
C LEU A 147 -13.72 -14.65 -14.97
N PRO A 148 -13.97 -13.53 -14.22
CA PRO A 148 -13.31 -13.15 -12.98
C PRO A 148 -13.83 -13.93 -11.76
N GLN A 149 -12.94 -14.38 -10.89
CA GLN A 149 -13.27 -15.09 -9.66
C GLN A 149 -12.22 -14.79 -8.57
N GLY A 150 -12.69 -14.72 -7.32
CA GLY A 150 -11.82 -14.76 -6.16
C GLY A 150 -11.81 -16.16 -5.54
N VAL A 151 -10.65 -16.58 -5.04
CA VAL A 151 -10.48 -17.84 -4.33
C VAL A 151 -10.02 -17.55 -2.91
N ASN A 152 -10.69 -18.14 -1.93
CA ASN A 152 -10.24 -18.17 -0.55
C ASN A 152 -9.47 -19.47 -0.34
N GLY A 153 -8.19 -19.35 -0.03
CA GLY A 153 -7.34 -20.51 0.25
C GLY A 153 -6.55 -20.37 1.54
N ARG A 154 -5.97 -21.48 1.97
CA ARG A 154 -5.16 -21.61 3.18
C ARG A 154 -4.19 -22.77 3.00
N LEU A 155 -2.91 -22.45 2.83
CA LEU A 155 -1.84 -23.45 2.85
C LEU A 155 -1.84 -24.15 4.21
N GLN A 156 -2.23 -25.43 4.24
CA GLN A 156 -2.55 -26.15 5.48
C GLN A 156 -1.31 -26.71 6.14
N GLU A 157 -0.32 -27.13 5.36
CA GLU A 157 0.89 -27.79 5.82
C GLU A 157 2.16 -27.28 5.14
N SER A 158 3.33 -27.75 5.61
CA SER A 158 4.60 -27.41 4.98
C SER A 158 4.66 -27.93 3.54
N ASP A 159 5.25 -27.13 2.66
CA ASP A 159 5.42 -27.40 1.23
C ASP A 159 4.09 -27.57 0.44
N ASP A 160 2.98 -27.11 1.02
CA ASP A 160 1.66 -27.06 0.35
C ASP A 160 1.66 -26.01 -0.77
N ALA A 161 1.00 -26.35 -1.88
CA ALA A 161 0.90 -25.50 -3.06
C ALA A 161 -0.46 -25.64 -3.75
N ASP A 162 -1.30 -24.61 -3.62
CA ASP A 162 -2.67 -24.68 -4.10
C ASP A 162 -2.78 -24.37 -5.59
N GLY A 163 -3.16 -25.37 -6.40
CA GLY A 163 -3.32 -25.23 -7.85
C GLY A 163 -4.73 -24.80 -8.27
N PHE A 164 -4.82 -23.85 -9.20
CA PHE A 164 -6.08 -23.40 -9.82
C PHE A 164 -6.00 -23.44 -11.34
N ARG A 165 -6.89 -24.21 -11.97
CA ARG A 165 -6.96 -24.39 -13.43
C ARG A 165 -7.91 -23.41 -14.07
N PHE A 166 -7.49 -22.78 -15.17
CA PHE A 166 -8.30 -21.85 -15.95
C PHE A 166 -8.07 -21.99 -17.46
N THR A 167 -9.09 -21.66 -18.25
CA THR A 167 -8.99 -21.56 -19.70
C THR A 167 -8.51 -20.18 -20.12
N ALA A 168 -7.51 -20.13 -21.00
CA ALA A 168 -6.99 -18.89 -21.58
C ALA A 168 -7.17 -18.85 -23.11
N THR A 169 -7.34 -17.64 -23.61
CA THR A 169 -7.35 -17.29 -25.05
C THR A 169 -6.06 -16.56 -25.43
N LYS A 170 -5.44 -16.96 -26.54
CA LYS A 170 -4.21 -16.41 -27.10
C LYS A 170 -4.28 -14.89 -27.24
N GLY A 171 -3.25 -14.21 -26.77
CA GLY A 171 -3.11 -12.77 -26.83
C GLY A 171 -3.91 -12.00 -25.78
N GLN A 172 -4.78 -12.68 -25.02
CA GLN A 172 -5.46 -12.08 -23.88
C GLN A 172 -4.48 -12.00 -22.69
N ALA A 173 -4.49 -10.86 -22.00
CA ALA A 173 -3.76 -10.68 -20.76
C ALA A 173 -4.65 -10.99 -19.55
N TYR A 174 -4.07 -11.68 -18.57
CA TYR A 174 -4.68 -12.14 -17.32
C TYR A 174 -3.90 -11.55 -16.15
N ARG A 175 -4.62 -11.27 -15.05
CA ARG A 175 -4.04 -10.78 -13.80
C ARG A 175 -4.40 -11.75 -12.69
N PHE A 176 -3.38 -12.15 -11.95
CA PHE A 176 -3.47 -12.93 -10.72
C PHE A 176 -2.81 -12.12 -9.62
N GLU A 177 -3.50 -11.93 -8.51
CA GLU A 177 -2.95 -11.24 -7.34
C GLU A 177 -3.33 -11.99 -6.08
N VAL A 178 -2.36 -12.24 -5.22
CA VAL A 178 -2.58 -12.73 -3.86
C VAL A 178 -2.72 -11.53 -2.92
N GLU A 179 -3.69 -11.58 -2.02
CA GLU A 179 -3.84 -10.64 -0.91
C GLU A 179 -3.79 -11.40 0.42
N ALA A 180 -2.66 -11.30 1.11
CA ALA A 180 -2.45 -11.93 2.42
C ALA A 180 -1.56 -11.06 3.33
N ALA A 181 -0.27 -10.95 3.05
CA ALA A 181 0.72 -10.26 3.87
C ALA A 181 0.36 -8.78 4.11
N ARG A 182 -0.14 -8.08 3.09
CA ARG A 182 -0.58 -6.67 3.24
C ARG A 182 -1.75 -6.50 4.22
N GLN A 183 -2.47 -7.59 4.53
CA GLN A 183 -3.55 -7.64 5.50
C GLN A 183 -3.10 -8.16 6.88
N GLY A 184 -1.78 -8.38 7.08
CA GLY A 184 -1.21 -8.86 8.33
C GLY A 184 -1.21 -10.39 8.49
N LEU A 185 -1.46 -11.13 7.41
CA LEU A 185 -1.42 -12.60 7.40
C LEU A 185 0.01 -13.12 7.17
N ALA A 186 0.23 -14.41 7.42
CA ALA A 186 1.59 -14.98 7.53
C ALA A 186 2.26 -15.33 6.20
N LEU A 187 1.45 -15.47 5.14
CA LEU A 187 1.89 -15.96 3.83
C LEU A 187 2.87 -14.97 3.16
N ASP A 188 4.01 -15.47 2.73
CA ASP A 188 4.92 -14.81 1.80
C ASP A 188 4.70 -15.47 0.43
N SER A 189 3.75 -14.96 -0.34
CA SER A 189 3.14 -15.70 -1.43
C SER A 189 4.01 -15.70 -2.70
N VAL A 190 4.09 -16.83 -3.38
CA VAL A 190 4.61 -16.94 -4.74
C VAL A 190 3.53 -17.49 -5.66
N LEU A 191 3.33 -16.83 -6.80
CA LEU A 191 2.50 -17.28 -7.90
C LEU A 191 3.36 -18.00 -8.94
N GLU A 192 2.98 -19.22 -9.31
CA GLU A 192 3.64 -20.01 -10.34
C GLU A 192 2.64 -20.41 -11.43
N LEU A 193 2.94 -20.08 -12.69
CA LEU A 193 2.06 -20.38 -13.81
C LEU A 193 2.62 -21.56 -14.62
N TYR A 194 1.79 -22.55 -14.92
CA TYR A 194 2.13 -23.75 -15.68
C TYR A 194 1.27 -23.93 -16.93
N ASP A 195 1.83 -24.53 -17.97
CA ASP A 195 1.07 -25.07 -19.10
C ASP A 195 0.43 -26.43 -18.80
N ALA A 196 -0.33 -26.95 -19.75
CA ALA A 196 -1.02 -28.24 -19.66
C ALA A 196 -0.05 -29.43 -19.51
N GLU A 197 1.22 -29.28 -19.94
CA GLU A 197 2.26 -30.29 -19.79
C GLU A 197 3.01 -30.19 -18.45
N GLY A 198 2.65 -29.24 -17.59
CA GLY A 198 3.26 -29.01 -16.28
C GLY A 198 4.57 -28.25 -16.32
N LYS A 199 4.90 -27.60 -17.45
CA LYS A 199 6.07 -26.74 -17.55
C LYS A 199 5.73 -25.35 -17.02
N GLN A 200 6.57 -24.85 -16.12
CA GLN A 200 6.47 -23.49 -15.59
C GLN A 200 6.74 -22.45 -16.69
N LEU A 201 5.82 -21.51 -16.85
CA LEU A 201 5.84 -20.44 -17.83
C LEU A 201 6.20 -19.09 -17.21
N ALA A 202 5.82 -18.85 -15.95
CA ALA A 202 6.07 -17.61 -15.23
C ALA A 202 6.07 -17.81 -13.71
N GLU A 203 6.67 -16.86 -12.99
CA GLU A 203 6.72 -16.79 -11.53
C GLU A 203 6.63 -15.33 -11.08
N ALA A 204 5.97 -15.07 -9.96
CA ALA A 204 5.97 -13.77 -9.29
C ALA A 204 5.91 -13.95 -7.77
N ASP A 205 6.75 -13.21 -7.04
CA ASP A 205 6.93 -13.33 -5.57
C ASP A 205 6.39 -12.07 -4.86
N ASP A 206 7.08 -10.94 -5.01
CA ASP A 206 6.67 -9.68 -4.39
C ASP A 206 6.07 -8.71 -5.42
N ILE A 207 4.95 -8.05 -5.07
CA ILE A 207 4.53 -6.84 -5.76
C ILE A 207 5.54 -5.70 -5.52
N ALA A 208 5.48 -4.66 -6.35
CA ALA A 208 6.28 -3.44 -6.19
C ALA A 208 5.79 -2.56 -5.01
N ASN A 209 5.63 -3.15 -3.82
CA ASN A 209 5.29 -2.49 -2.56
C ASN A 209 6.13 -3.07 -1.40
N PRO A 210 6.96 -2.27 -0.71
CA PRO A 210 7.93 -2.77 0.28
C PRO A 210 7.35 -3.49 1.52
N ARG A 211 6.03 -3.46 1.77
CA ARG A 211 5.39 -4.24 2.85
C ARG A 211 4.61 -5.46 2.37
N ALA A 212 4.37 -5.59 1.08
CA ALA A 212 3.50 -6.62 0.59
C ALA A 212 4.37 -7.79 0.11
N LYS A 213 4.46 -8.80 0.96
CA LYS A 213 4.91 -10.16 0.62
C LYS A 213 3.86 -10.94 -0.16
N ASP A 214 3.16 -10.18 -0.99
CA ASP A 214 2.04 -10.60 -1.80
C ASP A 214 2.49 -10.57 -3.25
N SER A 215 2.12 -11.57 -4.02
CA SER A 215 2.49 -11.73 -5.41
C SER A 215 1.44 -11.14 -6.35
N GLU A 216 1.90 -10.58 -7.47
CA GLU A 216 1.05 -10.19 -8.61
C GLU A 216 1.72 -10.69 -9.90
N LEU A 217 0.95 -11.39 -10.72
CA LEU A 217 1.34 -11.82 -12.04
C LEU A 217 0.39 -11.28 -13.09
N VAL A 218 0.92 -10.50 -14.03
CA VAL A 218 0.24 -10.16 -15.29
C VAL A 218 0.86 -10.97 -16.41
N TRP A 219 0.07 -11.79 -17.08
CA TRP A 219 0.55 -12.73 -18.10
C TRP A 219 -0.33 -12.70 -19.34
N THR A 220 0.30 -12.69 -20.52
CA THR A 220 -0.39 -12.75 -21.82
C THR A 220 -0.30 -14.16 -22.38
N ALA A 221 -1.45 -14.78 -22.66
CA ALA A 221 -1.47 -16.16 -23.10
C ALA A 221 -0.84 -16.34 -24.49
N PRO A 222 0.13 -17.26 -24.67
CA PRO A 222 0.78 -17.50 -25.96
C PRO A 222 -0.07 -18.35 -26.91
N ALA A 223 -1.04 -19.07 -26.38
CA ALA A 223 -1.94 -19.97 -27.09
C ALA A 223 -3.29 -20.07 -26.38
N ASP A 224 -4.30 -20.56 -27.09
CA ASP A 224 -5.56 -20.99 -26.48
C ASP A 224 -5.32 -22.31 -25.73
N GLY A 225 -5.91 -22.48 -24.55
CA GLY A 225 -5.79 -23.74 -23.81
C GLY A 225 -6.01 -23.61 -22.31
N GLU A 226 -5.80 -24.73 -21.61
CA GLU A 226 -5.83 -24.81 -20.16
C GLU A 226 -4.45 -24.48 -19.57
N PHE A 227 -4.45 -23.73 -18.48
CA PHE A 227 -3.26 -23.37 -17.70
C PHE A 227 -3.57 -23.53 -16.21
N VAL A 228 -2.52 -23.64 -15.40
CA VAL A 228 -2.64 -23.72 -13.93
C VAL A 228 -1.85 -22.57 -13.31
N ILE A 229 -2.50 -21.78 -12.45
CA ILE A 229 -1.85 -20.84 -11.55
C ILE A 229 -1.80 -21.48 -10.16
N ALA A 230 -0.62 -21.57 -9.56
CA ALA A 230 -0.42 -22.12 -8.23
C ALA A 230 -0.02 -21.01 -7.24
N VAL A 231 -0.47 -21.14 -6.00
CA VAL A 231 -0.06 -20.30 -4.87
C VAL A 231 0.73 -21.14 -3.88
N ARG A 232 1.92 -20.69 -3.50
CA ARG A 232 2.71 -21.31 -2.41
C ARG A 232 3.35 -20.26 -1.53
N ASP A 233 3.91 -20.67 -0.40
CA ASP A 233 4.78 -19.82 0.42
C ASP A 233 6.23 -19.87 -0.12
N LEU A 234 6.91 -18.73 -0.13
CA LEU A 234 8.31 -18.58 -0.56
C LEU A 234 9.24 -19.52 0.22
N HIS A 235 8.92 -19.79 1.48
CA HIS A 235 9.72 -20.60 2.40
C HIS A 235 9.10 -21.98 2.67
N GLY A 236 8.08 -22.40 1.91
CA GLY A 236 7.42 -23.71 2.08
C GLY A 236 6.68 -23.87 3.41
N ARG A 237 6.21 -22.76 4.00
CA ARG A 237 5.47 -22.78 5.27
C ARG A 237 3.96 -22.91 5.02
N GLY A 238 3.26 -23.50 5.98
CA GLY A 238 1.80 -23.56 6.02
C GLY A 238 1.27 -23.59 7.46
N GLY A 239 -0.05 -23.56 7.59
CA GLY A 239 -0.76 -23.64 8.87
C GLY A 239 -1.94 -22.67 8.96
N GLU A 240 -2.58 -22.61 10.12
CA GLU A 240 -3.86 -21.89 10.31
C GLU A 240 -3.83 -20.41 9.90
N ARG A 241 -2.67 -19.75 9.96
CA ARG A 241 -2.49 -18.33 9.62
C ARG A 241 -2.15 -18.06 8.15
N PHE A 242 -1.89 -19.09 7.34
CA PHE A 242 -1.51 -18.96 5.93
C PHE A 242 -2.74 -18.83 5.02
N VAL A 243 -3.75 -18.12 5.52
CA VAL A 243 -4.96 -17.76 4.76
C VAL A 243 -4.59 -16.71 3.72
N TYR A 244 -5.18 -16.82 2.54
CA TYR A 244 -5.02 -15.84 1.47
C TYR A 244 -6.30 -15.68 0.64
N HIS A 245 -6.34 -14.60 -0.13
CA HIS A 245 -7.29 -14.42 -1.20
C HIS A 245 -6.55 -14.31 -2.53
N LEU A 246 -6.89 -15.15 -3.50
CA LEU A 246 -6.40 -15.05 -4.87
C LEU A 246 -7.47 -14.36 -5.73
N ARG A 247 -7.13 -13.23 -6.33
CA ARG A 247 -7.93 -12.57 -7.36
C ARG A 247 -7.46 -13.00 -8.73
N ALA A 248 -8.32 -13.68 -9.48
CA ALA A 248 -8.07 -14.10 -10.86
C ALA A 248 -9.02 -13.39 -11.82
N GLU A 249 -8.49 -12.62 -12.76
CA GLU A 249 -9.28 -11.81 -13.69
C GLU A 249 -8.55 -11.51 -15.01
N LEU A 250 -9.25 -10.91 -15.97
CA LEU A 250 -8.59 -10.33 -17.14
C LEU A 250 -7.81 -9.10 -16.72
N ALA A 251 -6.61 -8.92 -17.27
CA ALA A 251 -5.84 -7.71 -17.06
C ALA A 251 -6.48 -6.55 -17.86
N GLU A 252 -7.23 -5.69 -17.18
CA GLU A 252 -7.80 -4.47 -17.77
C GLU A 252 -6.80 -3.32 -17.74
N PRO A 253 -6.87 -2.36 -18.69
CA PRO A 253 -6.08 -1.13 -18.63
C PRO A 253 -6.21 -0.46 -17.27
N ASP A 254 -5.10 -0.15 -16.62
CA ASP A 254 -5.08 0.39 -15.26
C ASP A 254 -3.85 1.27 -15.01
N PHE A 255 -3.77 1.87 -13.82
CA PHE A 255 -2.57 2.52 -13.34
C PHE A 255 -2.43 2.42 -11.82
N VAL A 256 -1.18 2.47 -11.35
CA VAL A 256 -0.86 2.67 -9.93
C VAL A 256 -0.43 4.11 -9.75
N LEU A 257 -1.06 4.80 -8.79
CA LEU A 257 -0.66 6.14 -8.37
C LEU A 257 0.28 6.01 -7.17
N THR A 258 1.43 6.64 -7.22
CA THR A 258 2.36 6.73 -6.08
C THR A 258 2.62 8.19 -5.73
N GLY A 259 2.86 8.47 -4.45
CA GLY A 259 3.29 9.79 -3.98
C GLY A 259 4.69 9.74 -3.42
N GLU A 260 5.47 10.78 -3.72
CA GLU A 260 6.90 10.86 -3.33
C GLU A 260 7.11 11.56 -1.99
N TYR A 261 6.10 12.32 -1.54
CA TYR A 261 6.10 13.01 -0.27
C TYR A 261 4.96 12.53 0.61
N TYR A 262 5.24 12.49 1.90
CA TYR A 262 4.30 12.04 2.92
C TYR A 262 3.92 13.15 3.91
N TYR A 263 4.61 14.30 3.87
CA TYR A 263 4.24 15.47 4.65
C TYR A 263 4.54 16.77 3.90
N SER A 264 3.81 17.82 4.24
CA SER A 264 4.04 19.19 3.77
C SER A 264 3.81 20.19 4.90
N MET A 265 4.59 21.27 4.89
CA MET A 265 4.45 22.42 5.77
C MET A 265 4.32 23.68 4.92
N ILE A 266 3.22 24.42 5.10
CA ILE A 266 2.90 25.60 4.29
C ILE A 266 2.64 26.77 5.25
N ALA A 267 3.34 27.88 5.06
CA ALA A 267 3.02 29.12 5.78
C ALA A 267 1.76 29.79 5.19
N PRO A 268 0.99 30.57 5.96
CA PRO A 268 -0.09 31.37 5.41
C PRO A 268 0.39 32.27 4.25
N GLY A 269 -0.33 32.25 3.13
CA GLY A 269 0.05 32.94 1.89
C GLY A 269 1.17 32.26 1.09
N GLY A 270 1.66 31.11 1.55
CA GLY A 270 2.71 30.33 0.92
C GLY A 270 2.20 29.27 -0.04
N HIS A 271 3.15 28.72 -0.80
CA HIS A 271 2.92 27.62 -1.74
C HIS A 271 3.91 26.48 -1.46
N MET A 272 3.50 25.25 -1.74
CA MET A 272 4.35 24.07 -1.67
C MET A 272 4.07 23.14 -2.84
N MET A 273 5.13 22.50 -3.35
CA MET A 273 5.01 21.45 -4.36
C MET A 273 4.71 20.10 -3.71
N TRP A 274 3.75 19.39 -4.27
CA TRP A 274 3.37 18.03 -3.89
C TRP A 274 3.48 17.13 -5.10
N PHE A 275 4.11 15.96 -4.99
CA PHE A 275 4.46 15.16 -6.17
C PHE A 275 3.69 13.85 -6.23
N ALA A 276 3.26 13.50 -7.44
CA ALA A 276 2.63 12.22 -7.73
C ALA A 276 3.20 11.61 -9.01
N LYS A 277 3.28 10.27 -9.04
CA LYS A 277 3.75 9.48 -10.17
C LYS A 277 2.69 8.44 -10.52
N VAL A 278 2.56 8.16 -11.80
CA VAL A 278 1.68 7.16 -12.37
C VAL A 278 2.55 6.07 -12.97
N ASP A 279 2.30 4.84 -12.56
CA ASP A 279 2.80 3.64 -13.23
C ASP A 279 1.66 3.06 -14.07
N ARG A 280 1.86 3.06 -15.38
CA ARG A 280 0.86 2.69 -16.39
C ARG A 280 0.84 1.19 -16.58
N ARG A 281 -0.32 0.56 -16.39
CA ARG A 281 -0.47 -0.90 -16.39
C ARG A 281 -1.37 -1.36 -17.54
N ASN A 282 -1.09 -2.57 -18.02
CA ASN A 282 -1.95 -3.31 -18.95
C ASN A 282 -2.33 -2.51 -20.22
N GLY A 283 -1.36 -1.77 -20.78
CA GLY A 283 -1.56 -0.98 -22.00
C GLY A 283 -2.30 0.34 -21.82
N PHE A 284 -2.60 0.76 -20.59
CA PHE A 284 -3.21 2.08 -20.33
C PHE A 284 -2.22 3.22 -20.60
N ASP A 285 -2.58 4.13 -21.51
CA ASP A 285 -1.83 5.37 -21.77
C ASP A 285 -2.74 6.62 -21.69
N GLY A 286 -3.94 6.49 -21.11
CA GLY A 286 -4.89 7.60 -21.02
C GLY A 286 -4.45 8.71 -20.06
N PRO A 287 -5.06 9.90 -20.12
CA PRO A 287 -4.82 10.94 -19.11
C PRO A 287 -5.29 10.50 -17.72
N VAL A 288 -4.61 10.99 -16.67
CA VAL A 288 -4.96 10.76 -15.27
C VAL A 288 -5.11 12.10 -14.56
N ASP A 289 -6.32 12.41 -14.08
CA ASP A 289 -6.58 13.57 -13.25
C ASP A 289 -6.17 13.26 -11.80
N VAL A 290 -5.33 14.11 -11.22
CA VAL A 290 -4.79 13.93 -9.86
C VAL A 290 -5.28 15.05 -8.95
N GLU A 291 -5.83 14.65 -7.80
CA GLU A 291 -6.34 15.53 -6.75
C GLU A 291 -5.75 15.17 -5.37
N VAL A 292 -5.73 16.14 -4.46
CA VAL A 292 -5.38 15.92 -3.05
C VAL A 292 -6.61 16.24 -2.20
N GLN A 293 -7.19 15.20 -1.61
CA GLN A 293 -8.37 15.28 -0.76
C GLN A 293 -8.00 15.44 0.72
N GLY A 294 -8.89 16.03 1.51
CA GLY A 294 -8.72 16.19 2.96
C GLY A 294 -7.78 17.34 3.37
N LEU A 295 -7.54 18.29 2.47
CA LEU A 295 -6.68 19.45 2.76
C LEU A 295 -7.17 20.23 3.99
N PRO A 296 -6.25 20.80 4.79
CA PRO A 296 -6.62 21.64 5.92
C PRO A 296 -7.44 22.85 5.50
N ALA A 297 -8.27 23.36 6.41
CA ALA A 297 -9.03 24.57 6.17
C ALA A 297 -8.09 25.74 5.78
N GLY A 298 -8.41 26.42 4.67
CA GLY A 298 -7.58 27.49 4.11
C GLY A 298 -6.49 27.03 3.15
N VAL A 299 -6.39 25.73 2.84
CA VAL A 299 -5.44 25.18 1.86
C VAL A 299 -6.17 24.64 0.63
N THR A 300 -5.66 24.95 -0.57
CA THR A 300 -6.17 24.46 -1.85
C THR A 300 -5.08 23.76 -2.65
N ALA A 301 -5.45 22.81 -3.51
CA ALA A 301 -4.57 22.23 -4.51
C ALA A 301 -4.96 22.71 -5.90
N THR A 302 -3.97 23.03 -6.73
CA THR A 302 -4.21 23.29 -8.16
C THR A 302 -4.49 21.96 -8.85
N PRO A 303 -5.61 21.79 -9.59
CA PRO A 303 -5.88 20.54 -10.31
C PRO A 303 -4.80 20.24 -11.34
N VAL A 304 -4.42 18.98 -11.48
CA VAL A 304 -3.40 18.55 -12.46
C VAL A 304 -3.85 17.29 -13.18
N THR A 305 -3.71 17.29 -14.51
CA THR A 305 -3.87 16.10 -15.34
C THR A 305 -2.50 15.64 -15.83
N ILE A 306 -2.14 14.40 -15.57
CA ILE A 306 -0.98 13.74 -16.20
C ILE A 306 -1.43 13.26 -17.58
N PRO A 307 -0.94 13.84 -18.69
CA PRO A 307 -1.36 13.45 -20.03
C PRO A 307 -0.77 12.08 -20.44
N ALA A 308 -1.28 11.54 -21.55
CA ALA A 308 -0.71 10.38 -22.21
C ALA A 308 0.80 10.57 -22.48
N GLY A 309 1.59 9.50 -22.30
CA GLY A 309 3.05 9.55 -22.44
C GLY A 309 3.82 10.23 -21.29
N MET A 310 3.13 10.84 -20.32
CA MET A 310 3.74 11.33 -19.08
C MET A 310 3.34 10.45 -17.89
N ASN A 311 4.24 10.37 -16.89
CA ASN A 311 4.11 9.48 -15.75
C ASN A 311 4.28 10.20 -14.41
N HIS A 312 4.39 11.52 -14.38
CA HIS A 312 4.54 12.27 -13.14
C HIS A 312 3.93 13.66 -13.26
N CYS A 313 3.58 14.22 -12.11
CA CYS A 313 3.20 15.61 -12.00
C CYS A 313 3.66 16.22 -10.68
N ALA A 314 3.52 17.53 -10.61
CA ALA A 314 3.65 18.28 -9.39
C ALA A 314 2.40 19.14 -9.21
N ILE A 315 1.82 19.05 -8.02
CA ILE A 315 0.58 19.68 -7.59
C ILE A 315 0.96 20.84 -6.68
N ILE A 316 0.46 22.04 -6.99
CA ILE A 316 0.73 23.22 -6.17
C ILE A 316 -0.31 23.28 -5.06
N LEU A 317 0.14 23.10 -3.82
CA LEU A 317 -0.63 23.39 -2.62
C LEU A 317 -0.45 24.88 -2.27
N THR A 318 -1.54 25.57 -1.98
CA THR A 318 -1.56 27.00 -1.62
C THR A 318 -2.33 27.20 -0.34
N ALA A 319 -1.72 27.88 0.63
CA ALA A 319 -2.40 28.33 1.84
C ALA A 319 -2.87 29.78 1.65
N ALA A 320 -4.12 30.07 1.99
CA ALA A 320 -4.63 31.44 2.06
C ALA A 320 -3.80 32.29 3.03
N ALA A 321 -3.75 33.60 2.81
CA ALA A 321 -2.96 34.52 3.64
C ALA A 321 -3.41 34.54 5.12
N ASP A 322 -4.67 34.19 5.38
CA ASP A 322 -5.29 34.10 6.69
C ASP A 322 -5.50 32.66 7.19
N ALA A 323 -4.91 31.67 6.50
CA ALA A 323 -4.98 30.27 6.90
C ALA A 323 -4.47 30.09 8.34
N GLN A 324 -5.26 29.41 9.17
CA GLN A 324 -4.92 29.19 10.58
C GLN A 324 -3.93 28.03 10.70
N ILE A 325 -3.03 28.10 11.70
CA ILE A 325 -2.13 26.99 12.02
C ILE A 325 -2.95 25.76 12.36
N ASN A 326 -2.82 24.72 11.55
CA ASN A 326 -3.56 23.47 11.66
C ASN A 326 -2.84 22.36 10.87
N ALA A 327 -3.36 21.14 10.93
CA ALA A 327 -2.92 20.06 10.06
C ALA A 327 -4.10 19.13 9.75
N SER A 328 -4.01 18.41 8.65
CA SER A 328 -5.02 17.40 8.27
C SER A 328 -4.34 16.23 7.56
N LEU A 329 -4.92 15.05 7.76
CA LEU A 329 -4.56 13.89 6.97
C LEU A 329 -5.13 14.04 5.56
N VAL A 330 -4.29 13.86 4.55
CA VAL A 330 -4.67 14.01 3.15
C VAL A 330 -4.55 12.69 2.40
N ARG A 331 -5.21 12.61 1.24
CA ARG A 331 -5.09 11.48 0.31
C ARG A 331 -4.88 12.00 -1.10
N THR A 332 -3.88 11.48 -1.78
CA THR A 332 -3.70 11.71 -3.21
C THR A 332 -4.61 10.73 -3.96
N ILE A 333 -5.46 11.21 -4.86
CA ILE A 333 -6.40 10.40 -5.64
C ILE A 333 -6.16 10.67 -7.12
N GLY A 334 -6.15 9.60 -7.91
CA GLY A 334 -6.05 9.63 -9.36
C GLY A 334 -7.34 9.11 -9.99
N ARG A 335 -7.80 9.74 -11.06
CA ARG A 335 -8.99 9.35 -11.82
C ARG A 335 -8.63 9.22 -13.28
N ALA A 336 -9.11 8.16 -13.92
CA ALA A 336 -8.99 7.98 -15.35
C ALA A 336 -10.22 7.29 -15.91
N ARG A 337 -10.44 7.45 -17.22
CA ARG A 337 -11.39 6.63 -17.97
C ARG A 337 -10.64 5.52 -18.69
N ILE A 338 -11.14 4.31 -18.57
CA ILE A 338 -10.62 3.13 -19.27
C ILE A 338 -11.72 2.49 -20.09
N LYS A 339 -11.31 1.78 -21.14
CA LYS A 339 -12.17 0.88 -21.90
C LYS A 339 -11.85 -0.55 -21.45
N GLY A 340 -12.81 -1.20 -20.82
CA GLY A 340 -12.67 -2.56 -20.34
C GLY A 340 -12.54 -3.57 -21.47
N SER A 341 -12.25 -4.82 -21.12
CA SER A 341 -12.19 -5.94 -22.07
C SER A 341 -13.55 -6.24 -22.72
N ASP A 342 -14.65 -5.91 -22.03
CA ASP A 342 -16.02 -5.92 -22.53
C ASP A 342 -16.34 -4.78 -23.52
N GLY A 343 -15.39 -3.86 -23.72
CA GLY A 343 -15.52 -2.68 -24.56
C GLY A 343 -16.28 -1.52 -23.90
N ALA A 344 -16.74 -1.66 -22.66
CA ALA A 344 -17.44 -0.61 -21.94
C ALA A 344 -16.46 0.42 -21.37
N GLU A 345 -16.81 1.71 -21.44
CA GLU A 345 -16.06 2.76 -20.77
C GLU A 345 -16.48 2.90 -19.31
N ARG A 346 -15.50 3.03 -18.41
CA ARG A 346 -15.73 3.23 -16.99
C ARG A 346 -14.69 4.16 -16.39
N GLU A 347 -15.07 4.91 -15.37
CA GLU A 347 -14.11 5.65 -14.54
C GLU A 347 -13.46 4.67 -13.55
N ILE A 348 -12.14 4.72 -13.46
CA ILE A 348 -11.37 4.09 -12.39
C ILE A 348 -10.78 5.17 -11.49
N VAL A 349 -10.79 4.87 -10.20
CA VAL A 349 -10.26 5.74 -9.14
C VAL A 349 -9.18 4.97 -8.41
N ARG A 350 -8.02 5.59 -8.21
CA ARG A 350 -6.87 4.98 -7.52
C ARG A 350 -6.42 5.92 -6.42
N GLN A 351 -6.34 5.39 -5.20
CA GLN A 351 -5.69 6.11 -4.10
C GLN A 351 -4.17 5.93 -4.23
N GLY A 352 -3.43 7.00 -3.99
CA GLY A 352 -1.97 7.00 -4.05
C GLY A 352 -1.37 6.07 -3.00
N HIS A 353 -0.45 5.20 -3.43
CA HIS A 353 0.43 4.42 -2.57
C HIS A 353 1.61 5.30 -2.15
N ILE A 354 1.73 5.53 -0.85
CA ILE A 354 2.67 6.51 -0.30
C ILE A 354 3.69 5.80 0.55
N THR A 355 4.94 6.23 0.46
CA THR A 355 6.01 5.75 1.33
C THR A 355 6.57 6.87 2.20
N CYS A 356 6.94 6.52 3.42
CA CYS A 356 7.70 7.33 4.36
C CYS A 356 9.14 6.84 4.38
N GLU A 357 10.09 7.76 4.35
CA GLU A 357 11.48 7.41 4.59
C GLU A 357 11.70 7.16 6.08
N GLN A 358 12.19 5.97 6.43
CA GLN A 358 12.68 5.66 7.76
C GLN A 358 14.16 5.28 7.71
N GLN A 359 14.85 5.60 8.79
CA GLN A 359 16.23 5.19 8.95
C GLN A 359 16.28 3.68 9.23
N SER A 360 17.04 2.95 8.42
CA SER A 360 17.28 1.52 8.61
C SER A 360 18.53 1.27 9.46
N SER A 361 18.63 0.04 10.01
CA SER A 361 19.82 -0.43 10.72
C SER A 361 21.09 -0.22 9.89
N GLY A 362 22.14 0.33 10.52
CA GLY A 362 23.40 0.65 9.82
C GLY A 362 23.43 2.03 9.16
N GLY A 363 22.40 2.86 9.36
CA GLY A 363 22.37 4.23 8.85
C GLY A 363 21.90 4.37 7.40
N GLY A 364 21.37 3.28 6.81
CA GLY A 364 20.69 3.33 5.53
C GLY A 364 19.34 4.06 5.62
N GLN A 365 18.79 4.42 4.47
CA GLN A 365 17.42 4.91 4.34
C GLN A 365 16.58 3.84 3.65
N ALA A 366 15.44 3.49 4.24
CA ALA A 366 14.46 2.60 3.65
C ALA A 366 13.12 3.33 3.57
N ARG A 367 12.40 3.17 2.45
CA ARG A 367 11.06 3.74 2.29
C ARG A 367 10.02 2.69 2.65
N TRP A 368 9.12 3.05 3.55
CA TRP A 368 8.08 2.18 4.10
C TRP A 368 6.71 2.71 3.72
N PRO A 369 5.80 1.89 3.18
CA PRO A 369 4.46 2.32 2.87
C PRO A 369 3.73 2.79 4.13
N ILE A 370 2.92 3.84 3.96
CA ILE A 370 2.09 4.44 4.99
C ILE A 370 0.69 4.67 4.43
N ASN A 371 -0.29 4.70 5.33
CA ASN A 371 -1.69 4.97 4.97
C ASN A 371 -2.08 6.44 5.12
N THR A 372 -1.16 7.28 5.60
CA THR A 372 -1.44 8.65 6.03
C THR A 372 -0.41 9.61 5.46
N GLN A 373 -0.88 10.60 4.71
CA GLN A 373 -0.12 11.80 4.38
C GLN A 373 -0.60 12.94 5.25
N VAL A 374 0.25 13.92 5.55
CA VAL A 374 -0.14 15.11 6.33
C VAL A 374 0.20 16.40 5.60
N VAL A 375 -0.74 17.33 5.57
CA VAL A 375 -0.47 18.71 5.17
C VAL A 375 -0.71 19.58 6.39
N GLY A 376 0.27 20.40 6.75
CA GLY A 376 0.21 21.32 7.87
C GLY A 376 0.32 22.77 7.42
N VAL A 377 -0.55 23.63 7.95
CA VAL A 377 -0.32 25.07 7.97
C VAL A 377 0.52 25.40 9.19
N THR A 378 1.71 25.94 9.00
CA THR A 378 2.70 26.18 10.07
C THR A 378 3.04 27.66 10.22
N ARG A 379 3.91 27.98 11.18
CA ARG A 379 4.48 29.34 11.29
C ARG A 379 5.28 29.69 10.03
N PRO A 380 5.44 30.99 9.71
CA PRO A 380 6.21 31.42 8.55
C PRO A 380 7.56 30.71 8.44
N LEU A 381 7.82 30.14 7.27
CA LEU A 381 9.11 29.53 6.92
C LEU A 381 10.12 30.63 6.54
N ASP A 382 11.37 30.22 6.28
CA ASP A 382 12.45 31.12 5.85
C ASP A 382 12.11 31.90 4.57
N LEU A 383 11.35 31.29 3.67
CA LEU A 383 10.79 31.95 2.49
C LEU A 383 9.33 32.31 2.79
N LYS A 384 9.04 33.60 2.90
CA LYS A 384 7.71 34.11 3.24
C LYS A 384 6.78 34.13 2.04
N ARG A 385 7.30 34.46 0.84
CA ARG A 385 6.51 34.54 -0.39
C ARG A 385 7.38 34.32 -1.62
N VAL A 386 6.84 33.61 -2.61
CA VAL A 386 7.47 33.41 -3.92
C VAL A 386 6.49 33.91 -4.99
N MET A 387 6.94 34.82 -5.84
CA MET A 387 6.13 35.41 -6.91
C MET A 387 6.80 35.13 -8.25
N ALA A 388 6.07 34.55 -9.19
CA ALA A 388 6.51 34.29 -10.56
C ALA A 388 5.65 35.07 -11.56
N THR A 389 6.26 35.69 -12.57
CA THR A 389 5.54 36.44 -13.61
C THR A 389 6.22 36.23 -14.97
N PRO A 390 5.49 35.83 -16.03
CA PRO A 390 4.06 35.51 -16.02
C PRO A 390 3.76 34.20 -15.29
N THR A 391 2.51 34.02 -14.86
CA THR A 391 2.03 32.77 -14.24
C THR A 391 1.71 31.70 -15.28
N ASP A 392 1.50 32.10 -16.52
CA ASP A 392 1.15 31.24 -17.64
C ASP A 392 2.02 31.58 -18.85
N VAL A 393 2.53 30.53 -19.51
CA VAL A 393 3.42 30.66 -20.66
C VAL A 393 2.89 29.78 -21.79
N THR A 394 2.66 30.37 -22.96
CA THR A 394 2.33 29.64 -24.19
C THR A 394 3.45 29.90 -25.19
N LEU A 395 4.05 28.83 -25.72
CA LEU A 395 5.17 28.91 -26.66
C LEU A 395 4.84 28.16 -27.95
N ARG A 396 5.24 28.72 -29.09
CA ARG A 396 5.35 27.98 -30.35
C ARG A 396 6.73 27.33 -30.47
N PRO A 397 6.90 26.30 -31.33
CA PRO A 397 8.21 25.71 -31.58
C PRO A 397 9.25 26.77 -31.95
N GLY A 398 10.36 26.81 -31.19
CA GLY A 398 11.46 27.75 -31.37
C GLY A 398 11.32 29.08 -30.60
N GLU A 399 10.19 29.35 -29.94
CA GLU A 399 10.03 30.52 -29.08
C GLU A 399 10.64 30.30 -27.68
N SER A 400 10.85 31.41 -26.97
CA SER A 400 11.28 31.42 -25.57
C SER A 400 10.52 32.48 -24.80
N ALA A 401 10.35 32.26 -23.49
CA ALA A 401 9.75 33.22 -22.57
C ALA A 401 10.63 33.37 -21.33
N GLU A 402 10.55 34.53 -20.70
CA GLU A 402 11.20 34.82 -19.42
C GLU A 402 10.17 34.76 -18.29
N ILE A 403 10.51 34.05 -17.22
CA ILE A 403 9.74 34.04 -15.97
C ILE A 403 10.58 34.77 -14.93
N THR A 404 10.14 35.96 -14.53
CA THR A 404 10.75 36.71 -13.43
C THR A 404 10.25 36.15 -12.11
N VAL A 405 11.18 35.75 -11.22
CA VAL A 405 10.89 35.25 -9.88
C VAL A 405 11.38 36.25 -8.83
N ARG A 406 10.52 36.59 -7.86
CA ARG A 406 10.84 37.42 -6.70
C ARG A 406 10.53 36.67 -5.42
N ILE A 407 11.41 36.76 -4.42
CA ILE A 407 11.27 36.04 -3.15
C ILE A 407 11.32 37.00 -1.97
N GLU A 408 10.30 36.95 -1.14
CA GLU A 408 10.29 37.61 0.16
C GLU A 408 10.82 36.65 1.23
N ARG A 409 11.87 37.05 1.94
CA ARG A 409 12.59 36.20 2.90
C ARG A 409 12.34 36.63 4.34
N ASN A 410 12.50 35.70 5.27
CA ASN A 410 12.76 36.05 6.66
C ASN A 410 14.09 36.84 6.71
N PRO A 411 14.14 38.02 7.39
CA PRO A 411 15.38 38.78 7.55
C PRO A 411 16.55 37.98 8.11
N GLU A 412 16.29 36.91 8.87
CA GLU A 412 17.32 36.02 9.44
C GLU A 412 17.87 35.01 8.43
N PHE A 413 17.14 34.71 7.35
CA PHE A 413 17.56 33.76 6.33
C PHE A 413 18.51 34.43 5.31
N LYS A 414 19.78 34.01 5.29
CA LYS A 414 20.84 34.60 4.45
C LYS A 414 21.35 33.69 3.34
N ASP A 415 20.89 32.44 3.28
CA ASP A 415 21.37 31.48 2.29
C ASP A 415 20.82 31.75 0.88
N ALA A 416 21.50 31.23 -0.13
CA ALA A 416 21.04 31.35 -1.51
C ALA A 416 19.78 30.51 -1.74
N VAL A 417 18.86 31.00 -2.59
CA VAL A 417 17.72 30.19 -3.06
C VAL A 417 18.00 29.72 -4.47
N SER A 418 17.89 28.42 -4.69
CA SER A 418 17.99 27.82 -6.02
C SER A 418 16.58 27.62 -6.60
N LEU A 419 16.39 28.05 -7.84
CA LEU A 419 15.20 27.83 -8.63
C LEU A 419 15.44 26.63 -9.53
N ALA A 420 14.49 25.68 -9.53
CA ALA A 420 14.55 24.51 -10.39
C ALA A 420 13.14 24.15 -10.87
N MET A 421 13.06 23.56 -12.07
CA MET A 421 11.81 23.02 -12.64
C MET A 421 11.58 21.55 -12.25
N SER A 422 12.51 20.97 -11.49
CA SER A 422 12.45 19.66 -10.85
C SER A 422 12.91 19.79 -9.40
N PHE A 423 12.44 18.89 -8.54
CA PHE A 423 13.06 18.69 -7.23
C PHE A 423 14.21 17.68 -7.38
N ASP A 424 15.43 18.15 -7.20
CA ASP A 424 16.62 17.31 -7.30
C ASP A 424 16.98 16.76 -5.92
N TYR A 425 16.91 15.44 -5.76
CA TYR A 425 17.35 14.73 -4.55
C TYR A 425 18.43 13.75 -4.92
N PHE A 426 19.67 14.10 -4.59
CA PHE A 426 20.88 13.43 -5.06
C PHE A 426 20.91 13.31 -6.60
N ALA A 427 20.94 12.08 -7.13
CA ALA A 427 20.95 11.81 -8.57
C ALA A 427 19.55 11.72 -9.19
N THR A 428 18.49 11.80 -8.38
CA THR A 428 17.11 11.60 -8.82
C THR A 428 16.40 12.93 -8.95
N LYS A 429 15.76 13.14 -10.10
CA LYS A 429 14.88 14.27 -10.35
C LYS A 429 13.43 13.87 -10.12
N PHE A 430 12.71 14.64 -9.34
CA PHE A 430 11.31 14.46 -9.05
C PHE A 430 10.49 15.59 -9.66
N GLY A 431 9.35 15.21 -10.25
CA GLY A 431 8.37 16.15 -10.80
C GLY A 431 8.95 17.13 -11.80
N GLU A 432 9.67 16.64 -12.81
CA GLU A 432 10.12 17.46 -13.94
C GLU A 432 8.90 18.05 -14.66
N GLN A 433 8.70 19.36 -14.56
CA GLN A 433 7.45 19.99 -14.99
C GLN A 433 7.47 20.45 -16.45
N LEU A 434 8.63 20.44 -17.10
CA LEU A 434 8.72 20.93 -18.47
C LEU A 434 8.07 19.93 -19.43
N PRO A 435 7.14 20.38 -20.29
CA PRO A 435 6.58 19.53 -21.33
C PRO A 435 7.68 19.00 -22.27
N PRO A 436 7.45 17.85 -22.93
CA PRO A 436 8.39 17.34 -23.94
C PRO A 436 8.77 18.41 -24.97
N GLY A 437 10.08 18.60 -25.18
CA GLY A 437 10.63 19.58 -26.12
C GLY A 437 10.85 20.98 -25.54
N ILE A 438 10.43 21.27 -24.31
CA ILE A 438 10.72 22.53 -23.61
C ILE A 438 11.97 22.36 -22.75
N THR A 439 12.88 23.35 -22.80
CA THR A 439 14.11 23.34 -21.99
C THR A 439 14.33 24.71 -21.33
N MET A 440 15.04 24.72 -20.20
CA MET A 440 15.50 25.97 -19.60
C MET A 440 16.62 26.58 -20.44
N GLY A 441 16.51 27.88 -20.73
CA GLY A 441 17.58 28.60 -21.43
C GLY A 441 18.86 28.63 -20.61
N SER A 442 20.02 28.38 -21.24
CA SER A 442 21.33 28.33 -20.58
C SER A 442 21.77 29.63 -19.88
N LYS A 443 21.10 30.75 -20.19
CA LYS A 443 21.33 32.06 -19.58
C LYS A 443 20.42 32.35 -18.37
N SER A 444 19.57 31.41 -17.98
CA SER A 444 18.63 31.62 -16.87
C SER A 444 19.38 31.82 -15.55
N THR A 445 19.00 32.85 -14.79
CA THR A 445 19.53 33.04 -13.44
C THR A 445 18.72 32.17 -12.47
N VAL A 446 19.31 31.04 -12.07
CA VAL A 446 18.64 30.05 -11.21
C VAL A 446 19.08 30.10 -9.75
N ARG A 447 20.04 30.96 -9.40
CA ARG A 447 20.51 31.13 -8.02
C ARG A 447 20.30 32.57 -7.59
N LEU A 448 19.41 32.78 -6.63
CA LEU A 448 19.06 34.08 -6.08
C LEU A 448 19.83 34.34 -4.78
N THR A 449 20.68 35.37 -4.79
CA THR A 449 21.45 35.85 -3.63
C THR A 449 21.15 37.33 -3.36
N GLY A 450 21.05 37.72 -2.09
CA GLY A 450 20.76 39.10 -1.67
C GLY A 450 19.27 39.40 -1.47
N ASP A 451 18.94 40.68 -1.25
CA ASP A 451 17.59 41.19 -0.91
C ASP A 451 16.67 41.38 -2.15
N VAL A 452 16.82 40.55 -3.19
CA VAL A 452 16.13 40.74 -4.50
C VAL A 452 14.87 39.89 -4.65
#